data_AF-A0A6H5L1J7-F1
#
_entry.id   AF-A0A6H5L1J7-F1
#
_cell.length_a   1.000
_cell.length_b   1.000
_cell.length_c   1.000
_cell.angle_alpha   90.00
_cell.angle_beta   90.00
_cell.angle_gamma   90.00
#
_symmetry.space_group_name_H-M   'P 1'
#
loop_
_entity.id
_entity.type
_entity.pdbx_description
1 polymer ?
#
loop_
_entity_poly.entity_id
_entity_poly.type
_entity_poly.pdbx_seq_one_letter_code
_entity_poly.pdbx_strand_id
1 'polypeptide(L)'
;MAESNTTLFLIPGGLTPKLQPCDGLVNKIFKANMSRLYDDHMASPHVKRGDHGYPEAPSRGLVAQWVKKSWDALTADEVRASWRKAGLLLPFDGSEDEAWANKELNSNAQGEPLDAPSAGADKADSSSGGGNLLEVLEIDDDDDTGEVVVDISDDEGEEP
;
A
#
# COMPACT_ATOMS: atom_id res chain seq x y z
N MET A 1 -1.85 18.05 32.08
CA MET A 1 -1.81 17.03 31.02
C MET A 1 -0.35 16.71 30.77
N ALA A 2 0.07 15.44 30.78
CA ALA A 2 1.46 15.09 30.54
C ALA A 2 1.77 15.33 29.06
N GLU A 3 2.63 16.32 28.78
CA GLU A 3 3.13 16.57 27.43
C GLU A 3 4.03 15.38 27.05
N SER A 4 3.65 14.67 26.00
CA SER A 4 4.51 13.63 25.42
C SER A 4 5.79 14.29 24.90
N ASN A 5 6.96 13.79 25.31
CA ASN A 5 8.28 14.19 24.78
C ASN A 5 8.43 13.76 23.31
N THR A 6 7.58 14.29 22.44
CA THR A 6 7.45 13.91 21.03
C THR A 6 7.42 15.18 20.21
N THR A 7 8.35 15.28 19.26
CA THR A 7 8.37 16.36 18.28
C THR A 7 7.55 15.97 17.07
N LEU A 8 6.65 16.85 16.64
CA LEU A 8 5.84 16.64 15.44
C LEU A 8 6.60 17.08 14.20
N PHE A 9 6.62 16.23 13.17
CA PHE A 9 7.23 16.55 11.87
C PHE A 9 6.12 16.81 10.84
N LEU A 10 6.07 18.04 10.32
CA LEU A 10 5.12 18.44 9.28
C LEU A 10 5.67 18.07 7.91
N ILE A 11 4.90 17.26 7.17
CA ILE A 11 5.29 16.80 5.83
C ILE A 11 4.56 17.63 4.78
N PRO A 12 5.29 18.36 3.92
CA PRO A 12 4.69 19.08 2.81
C PRO A 12 3.99 18.13 1.83
N GLY A 13 2.95 18.63 1.15
CA GLY A 13 2.25 17.89 0.10
C GLY A 13 3.20 17.36 -0.97
N GLY A 14 2.95 16.13 -1.44
CA GLY A 14 3.78 15.47 -2.46
C GLY A 14 5.10 14.90 -1.97
N LEU A 15 5.44 15.04 -0.67
CA LEU A 15 6.66 14.46 -0.09
C LEU A 15 6.43 13.19 0.73
N THR A 16 5.18 12.79 0.96
CA THR A 16 4.76 11.51 1.57
C THR A 16 5.62 10.31 1.13
N PRO A 17 5.74 9.98 -0.17
CA PRO A 17 6.50 8.80 -0.61
C PRO A 17 8.02 8.89 -0.41
N LYS A 18 8.55 10.09 -0.08
CA LYS A 18 9.99 10.34 0.14
C LYS A 18 10.34 10.45 1.62
N LEU A 19 9.50 11.13 2.39
CA LEU A 19 9.78 11.48 3.79
C LEU A 19 9.08 10.58 4.79
N GLN A 20 8.10 9.77 4.37
CA GLN A 20 7.46 8.78 5.24
C GLN A 20 8.04 7.39 4.98
N PRO A 21 8.84 6.83 5.91
CA PRO A 21 9.41 5.49 5.77
C PRO A 21 8.35 4.41 5.49
N CYS A 22 7.20 4.55 6.14
CA CYS A 22 6.06 3.65 6.00
C CYS A 22 5.51 3.65 4.57
N ASP A 23 5.28 4.83 4.00
CA ASP A 23 4.68 4.96 2.66
C ASP A 23 5.66 4.61 1.54
N GLY A 24 6.95 4.88 1.75
CA GLY A 24 8.00 4.53 0.79
C GLY A 24 8.31 3.04 0.76
N LEU A 25 9.24 2.60 1.62
CA LEU A 25 9.87 1.27 1.47
C LEU A 25 9.13 0.18 2.25
N VAL A 26 8.62 0.48 3.45
CA VAL A 26 7.95 -0.54 4.29
C VAL A 26 6.68 -1.05 3.62
N ASN A 27 5.81 -0.14 3.17
CA ASN A 27 4.59 -0.51 2.44
C ASN A 27 4.92 -1.27 1.16
N LYS A 28 6.00 -0.92 0.45
CA LYS A 28 6.43 -1.65 -0.76
C LYS A 28 6.77 -3.11 -0.44
N ILE A 29 7.59 -3.35 0.59
CA ILE A 29 7.98 -4.71 1.00
C ILE A 29 6.77 -5.48 1.52
N PHE A 30 5.94 -4.85 2.34
CA PHE A 30 4.72 -5.45 2.87
C PHE A 30 3.76 -5.87 1.73
N LYS A 31 3.47 -4.95 0.80
CA LYS A 31 2.58 -5.21 -0.36
C LYS A 31 3.14 -6.34 -1.23
N ALA A 32 4.46 -6.35 -1.48
CA ALA A 32 5.09 -7.43 -2.26
C ALA A 32 4.91 -8.81 -1.60
N ASN A 33 5.08 -8.91 -0.28
CA ASN A 33 4.84 -10.16 0.46
C ASN A 33 3.36 -10.57 0.44
N MET A 34 2.44 -9.61 0.59
CA MET A 34 1.00 -9.86 0.48
C MET A 34 0.62 -10.40 -0.91
N SER A 35 1.11 -9.78 -1.98
CA SER A 35 0.88 -10.23 -3.35
C SER A 35 1.39 -11.64 -3.56
N ARG A 36 2.62 -11.95 -3.13
CA ARG A 36 3.16 -13.32 -3.24
C ARG A 36 2.29 -14.35 -2.54
N LEU A 37 1.84 -14.07 -1.32
CA LEU A 37 0.98 -14.98 -0.55
C LEU A 37 -0.39 -15.19 -1.21
N TYR A 38 -0.92 -14.16 -1.86
CA TYR A 38 -2.14 -14.25 -2.64
C TYR A 38 -1.94 -15.09 -3.91
N ASP A 39 -0.87 -14.86 -4.65
CA ASP A 39 -0.55 -15.60 -5.87
C ASP A 39 -0.31 -17.09 -5.57
N ASP A 40 0.45 -17.38 -4.51
CA ASP A 40 0.66 -18.75 -4.00
C ASP A 40 -0.66 -19.42 -3.62
N HIS A 41 -1.59 -18.65 -3.02
CA HIS A 41 -2.91 -19.15 -2.69
C HIS A 41 -3.70 -19.47 -3.96
N MET A 42 -3.81 -18.54 -4.90
CA MET A 42 -4.55 -18.72 -6.15
C MET A 42 -4.00 -19.86 -7.03
N ALA A 43 -2.68 -20.10 -6.98
CA ALA A 43 -2.03 -21.21 -7.66
C ALA A 43 -2.25 -22.57 -6.97
N SER A 44 -2.72 -22.59 -5.72
CA SER A 44 -2.93 -23.83 -4.96
C SER A 44 -4.06 -24.66 -5.55
N PRO A 45 -3.86 -25.99 -5.74
CA PRO A 45 -4.92 -26.88 -6.23
C PRO A 45 -6.08 -27.06 -5.24
N HIS A 46 -5.90 -26.59 -3.99
CA HIS A 46 -6.89 -26.70 -2.92
C HIS A 46 -7.82 -25.48 -2.84
N VAL A 47 -7.64 -24.47 -3.71
CA VAL A 47 -8.58 -23.35 -3.76
C VAL A 47 -9.93 -23.87 -4.24
N LYS A 48 -10.96 -23.64 -3.42
CA LYS A 48 -12.33 -23.94 -3.80
C LYS A 48 -12.68 -23.12 -5.03
N ARG A 49 -13.32 -23.77 -5.99
CA ARG A 49 -13.85 -23.11 -7.17
C ARG A 49 -15.37 -23.17 -7.09
N GLY A 50 -16.01 -22.04 -7.33
CA GLY A 50 -17.47 -21.98 -7.40
C GLY A 50 -18.01 -22.70 -8.64
N ASP A 51 -19.33 -22.74 -8.76
CA ASP A 51 -20.05 -23.47 -9.82
C ASP A 51 -19.64 -23.07 -11.25
N HIS A 52 -19.17 -21.83 -11.43
CA HIS A 52 -18.70 -21.30 -12.72
C HIS A 52 -17.19 -21.51 -12.96
N GLY A 53 -16.48 -22.21 -12.06
CA GLY A 53 -15.05 -22.52 -12.18
C GLY A 53 -14.09 -21.42 -11.69
N TYR A 54 -14.62 -20.28 -11.22
CA TYR A 54 -13.82 -19.20 -10.63
C TYR A 54 -13.32 -19.57 -9.23
N PRO A 55 -12.07 -19.23 -8.87
CA PRO A 55 -11.58 -19.36 -7.50
C PRO A 55 -12.44 -18.56 -6.53
N GLU A 56 -12.78 -19.17 -5.40
CA GLU A 56 -13.41 -18.45 -4.29
C GLU A 56 -12.43 -17.47 -3.64
N ALA A 57 -12.95 -16.35 -3.15
CA ALA A 57 -12.16 -15.38 -2.42
C ALA A 57 -11.60 -15.99 -1.10
N PRO A 58 -10.37 -15.63 -0.70
CA PRO A 58 -9.81 -16.08 0.56
C PRO A 58 -10.64 -15.57 1.74
N SER A 59 -10.80 -16.40 2.76
CA SER A 59 -11.50 -16.00 3.98
C SER A 59 -10.78 -14.85 4.70
N ARG A 60 -11.52 -14.03 5.45
CA ARG A 60 -10.94 -12.94 6.28
C ARG A 60 -9.87 -13.45 7.24
N GLY A 61 -10.06 -14.64 7.82
CA GLY A 61 -9.07 -15.25 8.71
C GLY A 61 -7.77 -15.61 8.01
N LEU A 62 -7.84 -16.08 6.76
CA LEU A 62 -6.67 -16.37 5.94
C LEU A 62 -5.92 -15.08 5.56
N VAL A 63 -6.65 -14.04 5.15
CA VAL A 63 -6.06 -12.72 4.85
C VAL A 63 -5.36 -12.14 6.08
N ALA A 64 -5.97 -12.24 7.27
CA ALA A 64 -5.34 -11.78 8.52
C ALA A 64 -4.03 -12.53 8.83
N GLN A 65 -3.97 -13.84 8.54
CA GLN A 65 -2.73 -14.61 8.67
C GLN A 65 -1.67 -14.13 7.67
N TRP A 66 -2.05 -13.75 6.45
CA TRP A 66 -1.11 -13.17 5.48
C TRP A 66 -0.59 -11.82 5.95
N VAL A 67 -1.44 -10.94 6.46
CA VAL A 67 -1.01 -9.66 7.05
C VAL A 67 0.04 -9.90 8.13
N LYS A 68 -0.21 -10.84 9.06
CA LYS A 68 0.77 -11.21 10.08
C LYS A 68 2.07 -11.71 9.46
N LYS A 69 2.02 -12.66 8.51
CA LYS A 69 3.21 -13.21 7.84
C LYS A 69 4.00 -12.14 7.09
N SER A 70 3.33 -11.20 6.44
CA SER A 70 3.96 -10.10 5.71
C SER A 70 4.68 -9.12 6.64
N TRP A 71 4.13 -8.87 7.83
CA TRP A 71 4.82 -8.11 8.88
C TRP A 71 5.99 -8.88 9.49
N ASP A 72 5.82 -10.19 9.76
CA ASP A 72 6.89 -11.03 10.31
C ASP A 72 8.07 -11.20 9.32
N ALA A 73 7.82 -11.05 8.01
CA ALA A 73 8.85 -11.11 6.98
C ALA A 73 9.71 -9.84 6.89
N LEU A 74 9.24 -8.71 7.43
CA LEU A 74 10.00 -7.47 7.50
C LEU A 74 11.07 -7.56 8.60
N THR A 75 12.33 -7.40 8.20
CA THR A 75 13.46 -7.39 9.12
C THR A 75 13.68 -6.00 9.73
N ALA A 76 14.29 -5.96 10.91
CA ALA A 76 14.68 -4.69 11.54
C ALA A 76 15.68 -3.89 10.68
N ASP A 77 16.46 -4.57 9.84
CA ASP A 77 17.43 -3.95 8.94
C ASP A 77 16.72 -3.25 7.78
N GLU A 78 15.69 -3.85 7.19
CA GLU A 78 14.84 -3.22 6.16
C GLU A 78 14.09 -2.01 6.72
N VAL A 79 13.60 -2.11 7.95
CA VAL A 79 13.00 -0.97 8.66
C VAL A 79 14.04 0.14 8.82
N ARG A 80 15.24 -0.13 9.36
CA ARG A 80 16.29 0.90 9.47
C ARG A 80 16.69 1.49 8.12
N ALA A 81 16.78 0.67 7.07
CA ALA A 81 17.06 1.12 5.72
C ALA A 81 15.98 2.08 5.21
N SER A 82 14.69 1.82 5.50
CA SER A 82 13.60 2.72 5.11
C SER A 82 13.66 4.07 5.83
N TRP A 83 14.04 4.11 7.11
CA TRP A 83 14.21 5.36 7.87
C TRP A 83 15.45 6.15 7.40
N ARG A 84 16.54 5.46 7.05
CA ARG A 84 17.72 6.10 6.46
C ARG A 84 17.41 6.66 5.07
N LYS A 85 16.63 5.91 4.27
CA LYS A 85 16.05 6.35 2.98
C LYS A 85 14.92 7.37 3.10
N ALA A 86 14.45 7.69 4.32
CA ALA A 86 13.63 8.88 4.61
C ALA A 86 14.43 10.06 5.20
N GLY A 87 15.72 9.87 5.50
CA GLY A 87 16.65 10.93 5.91
C GLY A 87 16.60 11.15 7.41
N LEU A 88 15.74 10.38 8.09
CA LEU A 88 15.44 10.50 9.51
C LEU A 88 16.51 9.88 10.40
N LEU A 89 17.44 9.11 9.82
CA LEU A 89 18.61 8.54 10.51
C LEU A 89 19.94 9.10 9.99
N LEU A 90 19.91 10.11 9.11
CA LEU A 90 21.12 10.76 8.64
C LEU A 90 21.56 11.87 9.61
N PRO A 91 22.88 12.10 9.76
CA PRO A 91 23.39 13.24 10.52
C PRO A 91 22.91 14.57 9.95
N PHE A 92 22.61 15.54 10.82
CA PHE A 92 22.17 16.87 10.40
C PHE A 92 23.28 17.72 9.78
N ASP A 93 24.56 17.32 9.94
CA ASP A 93 25.71 18.03 9.40
C ASP A 93 25.91 17.83 7.88
N GLY A 94 25.06 17.02 7.25
CA GLY A 94 25.10 16.72 5.82
C GLY A 94 26.24 15.80 5.41
N SER A 95 26.98 15.22 6.36
CA SER A 95 28.13 14.36 6.08
C SER A 95 27.78 13.08 5.30
N GLU A 96 26.52 12.66 5.31
CA GLU A 96 26.02 11.46 4.63
C GLU A 96 24.94 11.76 3.58
N ASP A 97 24.79 13.01 3.14
CA ASP A 97 23.76 13.39 2.15
C ASP A 97 23.97 12.70 0.79
N GLU A 98 25.19 12.28 0.46
CA GLU A 98 25.45 11.47 -0.73
C GLU A 98 24.73 10.11 -0.70
N ALA A 99 24.53 9.54 0.51
CA ALA A 99 23.80 8.29 0.68
C ALA A 99 22.28 8.47 0.46
N TRP A 100 21.76 9.69 0.66
CA TRP A 100 20.39 10.06 0.31
C TRP A 100 20.19 10.15 -1.22
N ALA A 101 21.18 10.72 -1.91
CA ALA A 101 21.13 10.94 -3.35
C ALA A 101 21.21 9.63 -4.17
N ASN A 102 21.90 8.61 -3.64
CA ASN A 102 22.06 7.32 -4.32
C ASN A 102 20.81 6.43 -4.17
N LYS A 103 19.95 6.44 -5.19
CA LYS A 103 18.73 5.62 -5.32
C LYS A 103 18.95 4.09 -5.38
N GLU A 104 20.21 3.65 -5.45
CA GLU A 104 20.66 2.28 -5.77
C GLU A 104 20.66 1.27 -4.59
N LEU A 105 20.16 1.63 -3.40
CA LEU A 105 20.04 0.67 -2.28
C LEU A 105 18.97 -0.42 -2.49
N ASN A 106 18.57 -0.68 -3.74
CA ASN A 106 17.42 -1.52 -4.08
C ASN A 106 17.71 -2.64 -5.11
N SER A 107 18.96 -2.95 -5.41
CA SER A 107 19.31 -3.99 -6.41
C SER A 107 19.32 -5.42 -5.88
N ASN A 108 18.98 -5.69 -4.61
CA ASN A 108 18.89 -7.07 -4.08
C ASN A 108 17.46 -7.54 -3.74
N ALA A 109 16.44 -6.78 -4.11
CA ALA A 109 15.08 -7.30 -4.22
C ALA A 109 14.82 -7.60 -5.70
N GLN A 110 15.08 -8.85 -6.12
CA GLN A 110 14.77 -9.30 -7.48
C GLN A 110 13.28 -9.08 -7.77
N GLY A 111 13.02 -8.13 -8.67
CA GLY A 111 11.71 -7.72 -9.13
C GLY A 111 11.89 -6.53 -10.05
N GLU A 112 12.05 -6.83 -11.35
CA GLU A 112 12.18 -5.85 -12.43
C GLU A 112 11.13 -4.71 -12.31
N PRO A 113 11.51 -3.46 -12.60
CA PRO A 113 10.56 -2.36 -12.65
C PRO A 113 9.67 -2.49 -13.90
N LEU A 114 8.39 -2.82 -13.71
CA LEU A 114 7.34 -2.71 -14.71
C LEU A 114 6.94 -1.23 -14.89
N ASP A 115 7.86 -0.40 -15.38
CA ASP A 115 7.45 0.82 -16.09
C ASP A 115 8.66 1.51 -16.75
N ALA A 116 8.88 1.16 -18.02
CA ALA A 116 9.61 2.02 -18.94
C ALA A 116 8.73 2.18 -20.20
N PRO A 117 8.25 3.39 -20.53
CA PRO A 117 7.53 3.61 -21.77
C PRO A 117 8.52 3.50 -22.95
N SER A 118 8.47 2.38 -23.67
CA SER A 118 9.21 2.19 -24.92
C SER A 118 8.55 2.99 -26.03
N ALA A 119 9.13 4.14 -26.40
CA ALA A 119 8.80 4.85 -27.61
C ALA A 119 9.39 4.12 -28.84
N GLY A 120 8.56 3.71 -29.80
CA GLY A 120 9.03 3.20 -31.09
C GLY A 120 8.01 2.45 -31.96
N ALA A 121 7.15 3.21 -32.65
CA ALA A 121 6.63 3.05 -34.02
C ALA A 121 6.19 1.68 -34.63
N ASP A 122 4.93 1.71 -35.11
CA ASP A 122 4.37 1.14 -36.36
C ASP A 122 3.71 -0.27 -36.44
N LYS A 123 2.35 -0.22 -36.40
CA LYS A 123 1.28 -0.97 -37.12
C LYS A 123 1.38 -2.50 -37.38
N ALA A 124 0.39 -3.25 -36.88
CA ALA A 124 -0.78 -3.75 -37.66
C ALA A 124 -1.66 -4.78 -36.87
N ASP A 125 -2.96 -4.46 -36.79
CA ASP A 125 -4.19 -5.30 -36.81
C ASP A 125 -4.19 -6.81 -36.43
N SER A 126 -4.90 -7.17 -35.35
CA SER A 126 -6.07 -8.11 -35.38
C SER A 126 -6.45 -8.69 -34.00
N SER A 127 -7.72 -8.47 -33.62
CA SER A 127 -8.65 -9.39 -32.92
C SER A 127 -8.35 -9.99 -31.53
N SER A 128 -8.99 -9.36 -30.52
CA SER A 128 -9.95 -9.94 -29.54
C SER A 128 -9.49 -10.94 -28.46
N GLY A 129 -9.55 -10.47 -27.20
CA GLY A 129 -10.20 -11.23 -26.13
C GLY A 129 -9.34 -11.77 -24.99
N GLY A 130 -8.72 -10.90 -24.19
CA GLY A 130 -8.03 -11.31 -22.95
C GLY A 130 -7.88 -10.14 -21.98
N GLY A 131 -8.97 -9.71 -21.36
CA GLY A 131 -8.94 -8.65 -20.33
C GLY A 131 -8.29 -9.14 -19.04
N ASN A 132 -7.25 -8.43 -18.60
CA ASN A 132 -6.57 -8.62 -17.32
C ASN A 132 -7.46 -8.02 -16.21
N LEU A 133 -7.83 -8.81 -15.20
CA LEU A 133 -8.79 -8.45 -14.13
C LEU A 133 -8.10 -7.72 -12.95
N LEU A 134 -7.09 -6.90 -13.24
CA LEU A 134 -6.39 -6.10 -12.23
C LEU A 134 -6.49 -4.61 -12.53
N GLU A 135 -7.66 -4.18 -12.96
CA GLU A 135 -8.15 -2.80 -12.80
C GLU A 135 -9.38 -2.88 -11.90
N VAL A 136 -9.64 -1.81 -11.15
CA VAL A 136 -10.64 -1.68 -10.08
C VAL A 136 -10.20 -2.21 -8.71
N LEU A 137 -9.19 -1.55 -8.15
CA LEU A 137 -9.36 -0.87 -6.87
C LEU A 137 -8.70 0.52 -6.99
N GLU A 138 -9.26 1.35 -7.87
CA GLU A 138 -9.19 2.79 -7.68
C GLU A 138 -10.16 3.09 -6.54
N ILE A 139 -9.60 3.41 -5.37
CA ILE A 139 -10.36 4.01 -4.28
C ILE A 139 -10.40 5.50 -4.62
N ASP A 140 -11.54 5.98 -5.10
CA ASP A 140 -11.79 7.41 -5.27
C ASP A 140 -11.74 8.07 -3.87
N ASP A 141 -10.72 8.89 -3.65
CA ASP A 141 -10.46 9.68 -2.44
C ASP A 141 -11.17 11.05 -2.50
N ASP A 142 -12.39 11.10 -3.04
CA ASP A 142 -13.16 12.34 -3.18
C ASP A 142 -14.62 12.13 -2.73
N ASP A 143 -14.93 12.41 -1.46
CA ASP A 143 -16.11 13.21 -1.05
C ASP A 143 -16.08 13.49 0.46
N ASP A 144 -15.47 14.61 0.82
CA ASP A 144 -15.72 15.30 2.08
C ASP A 144 -16.83 16.34 1.83
N THR A 145 -18.01 16.14 2.40
CA THR A 145 -18.86 17.13 3.10
C THR A 145 -20.34 16.69 3.10
N GLY A 146 -20.69 15.81 4.04
CA GLY A 146 -22.09 15.56 4.40
C GLY A 146 -22.41 16.18 5.76
N GLU A 147 -23.01 17.37 5.78
CA GLU A 147 -23.68 17.90 6.97
C GLU A 147 -24.69 16.88 7.50
N VAL A 148 -24.50 16.41 8.74
CA VAL A 148 -25.49 15.60 9.45
C VAL A 148 -26.54 16.54 10.02
N VAL A 149 -27.66 16.70 9.31
CA VAL A 149 -28.87 17.28 9.90
C VAL A 149 -29.50 16.25 10.84
N VAL A 150 -29.39 16.50 12.14
CA VAL A 150 -30.10 15.74 13.18
C VAL A 150 -31.55 16.23 13.24
N ASP A 151 -32.48 15.41 12.77
CA ASP A 151 -33.91 15.58 13.03
C ASP A 151 -34.19 15.08 14.46
N ILE A 152 -34.35 16.03 15.39
CA ILE A 152 -34.84 15.76 16.74
C ILE A 152 -36.34 16.00 16.67
N SER A 153 -37.11 14.94 16.46
CA SER A 153 -38.54 14.96 16.70
C SER A 153 -38.79 14.86 18.20
N ASP A 154 -39.23 15.97 18.80
CA ASP A 154 -39.67 16.08 20.19
C ASP A 154 -40.86 15.14 20.47
N ASP A 155 -40.66 14.23 21.42
CA ASP A 155 -41.69 13.43 22.08
C ASP A 155 -42.31 14.29 23.20
N GLU A 156 -43.38 15.00 22.85
CA GLU A 156 -44.23 15.71 23.81
C GLU A 156 -45.50 14.88 24.02
N GLY A 157 -45.51 14.08 25.09
CA GLY A 157 -46.73 13.48 25.61
C GLY A 157 -47.62 14.52 26.27
N GLU A 158 -48.93 14.46 26.00
CA GLU A 158 -49.93 15.00 26.92
C GLU A 158 -51.24 14.20 26.80
N GLU A 159 -51.66 13.60 27.92
CA GLU A 159 -52.99 13.02 28.14
C GLU A 159 -54.07 14.12 28.04
N PRO A 160 -55.32 13.73 27.73
CA PRO A 160 -56.28 13.60 28.83
C PRO A 160 -57.15 12.34 28.82
#